data_AF-F7K585-F1
#
_entry.id   AF-F7K585-F1
#
_cell.length_a   1.000
_cell.length_b   1.000
_cell.length_c   1.000
_cell.angle_alpha   90.00
_cell.angle_beta   90.00
_cell.angle_gamma   90.00
#
_symmetry.space_group_name_H-M   'P 1'
#
loop_
_entity.id
_entity.type
_entity.pdbx_description
1 polymer ?
#
loop_
_entity_poly.entity_id
_entity_poly.type
_entity_poly.pdbx_seq_one_letter_code
_entity_poly.pdbx_strand_id
1 'polypeptide(L)'
;MADSKKDKLNNSESEIIIYQTEDGHTKIDVKFVDETVWLTQAQLCELYHTSKSNISEHIKHIFEEGELDEVSVVRKFRTTAADGKNYNTTYYNLDMIISLGYRVKSLIVNLLHFLKWYKINCIMQHMGIRLQR
;
A
#
# COMPACT_ATOMS: atom_id res chain seq x y z
N MET A 1 -39.31 21.36 -11.45
CA MET A 1 -39.42 19.97 -11.93
C MET A 1 -38.06 19.59 -12.53
N ALA A 2 -37.43 18.53 -12.00
CA ALA A 2 -36.20 17.85 -12.47
C ALA A 2 -34.93 18.72 -12.65
N ASP A 3 -33.95 18.74 -11.74
CA ASP A 3 -33.05 17.66 -11.28
C ASP A 3 -32.19 17.07 -12.41
N SER A 4 -30.88 17.34 -12.39
CA SER A 4 -29.81 16.35 -12.60
C SER A 4 -28.45 17.02 -12.85
N LYS A 5 -27.64 17.01 -11.78
CA LYS A 5 -26.31 16.38 -11.72
C LYS A 5 -25.23 16.83 -12.72
N LYS A 6 -24.22 17.53 -12.18
CA LYS A 6 -22.87 17.53 -12.77
C LYS A 6 -21.80 17.55 -11.69
N ASP A 7 -21.80 16.52 -10.85
CA ASP A 7 -20.60 16.13 -10.10
C ASP A 7 -19.65 15.43 -11.07
N LYS A 8 -18.75 16.20 -11.68
CA LYS A 8 -17.68 15.67 -12.52
C LYS A 8 -16.61 15.00 -11.65
N LEU A 9 -16.80 13.69 -11.46
CA LEU A 9 -15.81 12.62 -11.48
C LEU A 9 -14.33 13.03 -11.31
N ASN A 10 -13.83 12.90 -10.08
CA ASN A 10 -12.41 12.85 -9.73
C ASN A 10 -12.13 11.46 -9.15
N ASN A 11 -12.19 10.45 -10.00
CA ASN A 11 -11.66 9.12 -9.72
C ASN A 11 -10.34 9.00 -10.48
N SER A 12 -9.27 9.58 -9.92
CA SER A 12 -7.90 9.26 -10.32
C SER A 12 -7.74 7.75 -10.25
N GLU A 13 -7.22 7.14 -11.31
CA GLU A 13 -7.17 5.71 -11.58
C GLU A 13 -6.33 4.92 -10.56
N SER A 14 -6.75 4.86 -9.30
CA SER A 14 -6.13 3.98 -8.33
C SER A 14 -6.58 2.55 -8.59
N GLU A 15 -5.68 1.76 -9.15
CA GLU A 15 -5.88 0.32 -9.31
C GLU A 15 -5.66 -0.35 -7.96
N ILE A 16 -6.56 -1.26 -7.58
CA ILE A 16 -6.38 -2.09 -6.38
C ILE A 16 -5.96 -3.47 -6.87
N ILE A 17 -4.80 -3.92 -6.39
CA ILE A 17 -4.20 -5.19 -6.78
C ILE A 17 -4.10 -6.07 -5.53
N ILE A 18 -4.57 -7.30 -5.62
CA ILE A 18 -4.54 -8.23 -4.50
C ILE A 18 -3.16 -8.92 -4.46
N TYR A 19 -2.40 -8.67 -3.40
CA TYR A 19 -1.24 -9.49 -3.05
C TYR A 19 -1.71 -10.65 -2.19
N GLN A 20 -1.34 -11.87 -2.57
CA GLN A 20 -1.59 -13.07 -1.79
C GLN A 20 -0.25 -13.68 -1.38
N THR A 21 -0.09 -13.97 -0.09
CA THR A 21 1.10 -14.66 0.42
C THR A 21 1.13 -16.11 -0.09
N GLU A 22 2.31 -16.73 -0.14
CA GLU A 22 2.50 -18.09 -0.69
C GLU A 22 1.69 -19.17 0.04
N ASP A 23 1.43 -18.97 1.33
CA ASP A 23 0.57 -19.84 2.14
C ASP A 23 -0.93 -19.66 1.82
N GLY A 24 -1.29 -18.67 1.00
CA GLY A 24 -2.65 -18.45 0.52
C GLY A 24 -3.62 -17.85 1.53
N HIS A 25 -3.23 -17.71 2.80
CA HIS A 25 -4.09 -17.25 3.88
C HIS A 25 -4.22 -15.73 3.96
N THR A 26 -3.17 -14.98 3.62
CA THR A 26 -3.17 -13.52 3.72
C THR A 26 -3.41 -12.89 2.36
N LYS A 27 -4.47 -12.09 2.25
CA LYS A 27 -4.80 -11.27 1.08
C LYS A 27 -4.72 -9.80 1.46
N ILE A 28 -3.89 -9.05 0.74
CA ILE A 28 -3.65 -7.64 1.00
C ILE A 28 -4.08 -6.85 -0.23
N ASP A 29 -5.04 -5.92 -0.04
CA ASP A 29 -5.50 -5.01 -1.09
C ASP A 29 -4.49 -3.86 -1.30
N VAL A 30 -3.54 -4.06 -2.21
CA VAL A 30 -2.49 -3.08 -2.50
C VAL A 30 -3.05 -1.99 -3.40
N LYS A 31 -2.90 -0.72 -2.98
CA LYS A 31 -3.22 0.41 -3.84
C LYS A 31 -2.04 0.71 -4.76
N PHE A 32 -2.26 0.76 -6.06
CA PHE A 32 -1.26 1.09 -7.06
C PHE A 32 -1.59 2.45 -7.69
N VAL A 33 -0.71 3.44 -7.47
CA VAL A 33 -0.90 4.83 -7.90
C VAL A 33 0.46 5.40 -8.25
N ASP A 34 0.54 6.11 -9.39
CA ASP A 34 1.77 6.74 -9.87
C ASP A 34 2.94 5.74 -9.97
N GLU A 35 2.68 4.55 -10.53
CA GLU A 35 3.65 3.46 -10.73
C GLU A 35 4.27 2.89 -9.44
N THR A 36 3.75 3.26 -8.27
CA THR A 36 4.19 2.74 -6.98
C THR A 36 3.04 2.11 -6.21
N VAL A 37 3.42 1.20 -5.32
CA VAL A 37 2.52 0.58 -4.34
C VAL A 37 2.38 1.46 -3.10
N TRP A 38 1.19 1.40 -2.52
CA TRP A 38 0.82 2.12 -1.31
C TRP A 38 0.07 1.18 -0.37
N LEU A 39 0.56 1.07 0.86
CA LEU A 39 -0.04 0.24 1.91
C LEU A 39 -0.39 1.07 3.15
N THR A 40 -1.51 0.72 3.79
CA THR A 40 -1.84 1.28 5.11
C THR A 40 -1.02 0.62 6.21
N GLN A 41 -0.96 1.24 7.38
CA GLN A 41 -0.28 0.64 8.54
C GLN A 41 -0.86 -0.73 8.93
N ALA A 42 -2.17 -0.93 8.77
CA ALA A 42 -2.80 -2.21 9.04
C ALA A 42 -2.30 -3.30 8.06
N GLN A 43 -2.20 -2.96 6.77
CA GLN A 43 -1.70 -3.86 5.75
C GLN A 43 -0.21 -4.18 5.92
N LEU A 44 0.58 -3.21 6.41
CA LEU A 44 1.97 -3.47 6.80
C LEU A 44 2.06 -4.47 7.96
N CYS A 45 1.13 -4.42 8.92
CA CYS A 45 1.06 -5.39 10.01
C CYS A 45 0.73 -6.79 9.49
N GLU A 46 -0.15 -6.90 8.50
CA GLU A 46 -0.48 -8.18 7.84
C GLU A 46 0.71 -8.69 7.02
N LEU A 47 1.33 -7.83 6.21
CA LEU A 47 2.50 -8.19 5.39
C LEU A 47 3.67 -8.69 6.23
N TYR A 48 3.93 -8.02 7.36
CA TYR A 48 5.02 -8.33 8.28
C TYR A 48 4.54 -9.07 9.53
N HIS A 49 3.37 -9.71 9.54
CA HIS A 49 2.86 -10.51 10.67
C HIS A 49 3.26 -9.99 12.06
N THR A 50 3.11 -8.68 12.28
CA THR A 50 3.63 -7.97 13.45
C THR A 50 2.60 -7.00 13.99
N SER A 51 2.85 -6.46 15.18
CA SER A 51 1.93 -5.54 15.83
C SER A 51 1.99 -4.14 15.23
N LYS A 52 0.87 -3.41 15.31
CA LYS A 52 0.83 -1.98 14.97
C LYS A 52 1.83 -1.15 15.77
N SER A 53 2.07 -1.52 17.03
CA SER A 53 3.06 -0.85 17.89
C SER A 53 4.46 -0.98 17.31
N ASN A 54 4.85 -2.20 16.90
CA ASN A 54 6.16 -2.46 16.31
C ASN A 54 6.36 -1.72 14.98
N ILE A 55 5.34 -1.70 14.11
CA ILE A 55 5.39 -0.91 12.88
C ILE A 55 5.51 0.59 13.20
N SER A 56 4.75 1.10 14.16
CA SER A 56 4.80 2.52 14.55
C SER A 56 6.18 2.93 15.06
N GLU A 57 6.79 2.07 15.89
CA GLU A 57 8.13 2.29 16.42
C GLU A 57 9.19 2.33 15.32
N HIS A 58 9.16 1.37 14.39
CA HIS A 58 10.11 1.36 13.28
C HIS A 58 9.94 2.56 12.34
N ILE A 59 8.70 2.95 12.01
CA ILE A 59 8.43 4.16 11.20
C ILE A 59 9.02 5.39 11.89
N LYS A 60 8.79 5.52 13.20
CA LYS A 60 9.33 6.64 13.98
C LYS A 60 10.86 6.68 13.92
N HIS A 61 11.53 5.56 14.15
CA HIS A 61 12.99 5.49 14.09
C HIS A 61 13.55 5.81 12.68
N ILE A 62 12.90 5.32 11.62
CA ILE A 62 13.28 5.62 10.23
C ILE A 62 13.30 7.14 9.98
N PHE A 63 12.30 7.86 10.49
CA PHE A 63 12.22 9.32 10.35
C PHE A 63 13.19 10.05 11.29
N GLU A 64 13.36 9.60 12.53
CA GLU A 64 14.31 10.19 13.48
C GLU A 64 15.77 10.02 13.05
N GLU A 65 16.10 8.91 12.39
CA GLU A 65 17.42 8.63 11.82
C GLU A 65 17.63 9.34 10.47
N GLY A 66 16.59 9.95 9.89
CA GLY A 66 16.65 10.67 8.62
C GLY A 66 16.88 9.76 7.40
N GLU A 67 16.56 8.46 7.51
CA GLU A 67 16.71 7.51 6.41
C GLU A 67 15.73 7.80 5.26
N LEU A 68 14.51 8.19 5.63
CA LEU A 68 13.46 8.56 4.70
C LEU A 68 12.86 9.90 5.12
N ASP A 69 12.42 10.65 4.12
CA ASP A 69 11.69 11.89 4.30
C ASP A 69 10.17 11.61 4.28
N GLU A 70 9.45 12.08 5.32
CA GLU A 70 8.02 11.78 5.50
C GLU A 70 7.17 12.24 4.31
N VAL A 71 7.46 13.41 3.71
CA VAL A 71 6.64 13.94 2.61
C VAL A 71 6.82 13.14 1.32
N SER A 72 7.92 12.40 1.21
CA SER A 72 8.23 11.56 0.05
C SER A 72 7.59 10.17 0.13
N VAL A 73 7.41 9.64 1.35
CA VAL A 73 7.00 8.24 1.55
C VAL A 73 5.61 8.08 2.15
N VAL A 74 4.98 9.17 2.61
CA VAL A 74 3.66 9.17 3.24
C VAL A 74 2.65 9.95 2.39
N ARG A 75 1.50 9.32 2.10
CA ARG A 75 0.38 9.97 1.40
C ARG A 75 -0.94 9.68 2.09
N LYS A 76 -1.78 10.70 2.22
CA LYS A 76 -3.15 10.54 2.72
C LYS A 76 -4.09 10.36 1.54
N PHE A 77 -4.83 9.25 1.54
CA PHE A 77 -5.90 9.01 0.58
C PHE A 77 -7.25 9.16 1.26
N ARG A 78 -8.20 9.77 0.56
CA ARG A 78 -9.58 9.87 1.01
C ARG A 78 -10.25 8.52 0.79
N THR A 79 -10.72 7.91 1.87
CA THR A 79 -11.44 6.64 1.86
C THR A 79 -12.85 6.89 2.36
N THR A 80 -13.85 6.53 1.55
CA THR A 80 -15.25 6.58 1.97
C THR A 80 -15.58 5.26 2.66
N ALA A 81 -15.92 5.32 3.95
CA ALA A 81 -16.37 4.15 4.67
C ALA A 81 -17.84 3.84 4.33
N ALA A 82 -18.28 2.64 4.69
CA ALA A 82 -19.64 2.15 4.43
C ALA A 82 -20.75 3.00 5.09
N ASP A 83 -20.38 3.82 6.08
CA ASP A 83 -21.25 4.79 6.76
C ASP A 83 -21.40 6.12 6.00
N GLY A 84 -20.80 6.25 4.81
CA GLY A 84 -20.79 7.46 3.99
C GLY A 84 -19.82 8.54 4.49
N LYS A 85 -19.09 8.30 5.58
CA LYS A 85 -18.10 9.26 6.10
C LYS A 85 -16.78 9.10 5.36
N ASN A 86 -16.14 10.23 5.12
CA ASN A 86 -14.84 10.27 4.48
C ASN A 86 -13.76 10.38 5.55
N TYR A 87 -12.86 9.40 5.56
CA TYR A 87 -11.69 9.39 6.42
C TYR A 87 -10.44 9.56 5.57
N ASN A 88 -9.48 10.34 6.08
CA ASN A 88 -8.15 10.41 5.50
C ASN A 88 -7.33 9.27 6.09
N THR A 89 -7.08 8.25 5.28
CA THR A 89 -6.24 7.11 5.66
C THR A 89 -4.81 7.39 5.21
N THR A 90 -3.85 7.18 6.10
CA THR A 90 -2.43 7.29 5.80
C THR A 90 -1.93 6.02 5.11
N TYR A 91 -1.22 6.19 4.01
CA TYR A 91 -0.56 5.14 3.25
C TYR A 91 0.94 5.44 3.15
N TYR A 92 1.70 4.36 3.01
CA TYR A 92 3.15 4.34 2.92
C TYR A 92 3.57 3.72 1.59
N ASN A 93 4.55 4.33 0.93
CA ASN A 93 5.02 3.91 -0.39
C ASN A 93 5.97 2.69 -0.33
N LEU A 94 6.50 2.30 -1.49
CA LEU A 94 7.45 1.19 -1.61
C LEU A 94 8.72 1.36 -0.78
N ASP A 95 9.28 2.56 -0.67
CA ASP A 95 10.53 2.79 0.07
C ASP A 95 10.34 2.51 1.56
N MET A 96 9.21 2.95 2.13
CA MET A 96 8.87 2.63 3.51
C MET A 96 8.68 1.12 3.73
N ILE A 97 8.03 0.43 2.78
CA ILE A 97 7.88 -1.04 2.83
C ILE A 97 9.27 -1.69 2.88
N ILE A 98 10.18 -1.30 1.99
CA ILE A 98 11.53 -1.84 1.94
C ILE A 98 12.29 -1.59 3.25
N SER A 99 12.30 -0.35 3.75
CA SER A 99 12.99 0.00 5.00
C SER A 99 12.46 -0.76 6.21
N LEU A 100 11.13 -0.93 6.30
CA LEU A 100 10.52 -1.75 7.36
C LEU A 100 10.93 -3.22 7.25
N GLY A 101 10.95 -3.78 6.05
CA GLY A 101 11.31 -5.18 5.85
C GLY A 101 12.77 -5.51 6.24
N TYR A 102 13.68 -4.54 6.16
CA TYR A 102 15.05 -4.70 6.66
C TYR A 102 15.14 -4.66 8.19
N ARG A 103 14.29 -3.87 8.85
CA ARG A 103 14.29 -3.70 10.32
C ARG A 103 13.55 -4.82 11.04
N VAL A 104 12.49 -5.35 10.44
CA VAL A 104 11.74 -6.51 10.96
C VAL A 104 12.49 -7.79 10.61
N LYS A 105 13.56 -8.07 11.36
CA LYS A 105 14.55 -9.16 11.15
C LYS A 105 13.99 -10.56 10.91
N SER A 106 12.74 -10.86 11.27
CA SER A 106 12.17 -12.21 11.09
C SER A 106 11.41 -12.41 9.77
N LEU A 107 11.30 -11.40 8.89
CA LEU A 107 10.38 -11.47 7.74
C LEU A 107 10.94 -10.92 6.42
N ILE A 108 12.26 -10.98 6.26
CA ILE A 108 12.93 -10.71 4.96
C ILE A 108 12.31 -11.55 3.83
N VAL A 109 11.87 -12.78 4.13
CA VAL A 109 11.17 -13.66 3.19
C VAL A 109 9.90 -13.00 2.64
N ASN A 110 9.09 -12.37 3.49
CA ASN A 110 7.87 -11.69 3.08
C ASN A 110 8.17 -10.44 2.23
N LEU A 111 9.23 -9.69 2.57
CA LEU A 111 9.70 -8.58 1.75
C LEU A 111 10.14 -9.07 0.35
N LEU A 112 10.94 -10.14 0.28
CA LEU A 112 11.42 -10.69 -0.99
C LEU A 112 10.28 -11.18 -1.88
N HIS A 113 9.27 -11.83 -1.28
CA HIS A 113 8.08 -12.28 -2.02
C HIS A 113 7.26 -11.11 -2.53
N PHE A 114 7.06 -10.09 -1.69
CA PHE A 114 6.39 -8.85 -2.09
C PHE A 114 7.13 -8.15 -3.23
N LEU A 115 8.46 -8.04 -3.16
CA LEU A 115 9.27 -7.42 -4.23
C LEU A 115 9.24 -8.22 -5.54
N LYS A 116 9.29 -9.55 -5.46
CA LYS A 116 9.15 -10.42 -6.64
C LYS A 116 7.79 -10.24 -7.30
N TRP A 117 6.73 -10.21 -6.49
CA TRP A 117 5.37 -9.96 -6.95
C TRP A 117 5.22 -8.56 -7.57
N TYR A 118 5.71 -7.52 -6.88
CA TYR A 118 5.69 -6.12 -7.36
C TYR A 118 6.37 -6.01 -8.72
N LYS A 119 7.55 -6.61 -8.86
CA LYS A 119 8.32 -6.58 -10.10
C LYS A 119 7.58 -7.27 -11.25
N ILE A 120 6.96 -8.42 -10.99
CA ILE A 120 6.13 -9.12 -11.98
C ILE A 120 4.94 -8.24 -12.37
N ASN A 121 4.22 -7.70 -11.39
CA ASN A 121 3.01 -6.92 -11.64
C ASN A 121 3.29 -5.62 -12.41
N CYS A 122 4.35 -4.90 -12.05
CA CYS A 122 4.82 -3.70 -12.74
C CYS A 122 5.17 -4.00 -14.22
N ILE A 123 5.88 -5.11 -14.47
CA ILE A 123 6.22 -5.56 -15.83
C ILE A 123 4.95 -5.90 -16.63
N MET A 124 3.94 -6.50 -16.00
CA MET A 124 2.68 -6.84 -16.66
C MET A 124 1.85 -5.61 -17.03
N GLN A 125 1.81 -4.59 -16.18
CA GLN A 125 1.20 -3.29 -16.50
C GLN A 125 1.90 -2.62 -17.68
N HIS A 126 3.23 -2.61 -17.70
CA HIS A 126 4.00 -1.99 -18.79
C HIS A 126 3.83 -2.71 -20.13
N MET A 127 3.69 -4.04 -20.12
CA MET A 127 3.44 -4.84 -21.33
C MET A 127 1.96 -4.87 -21.77
N GLY A 128 1.05 -4.19 -21.07
CA GLY A 128 -0.38 -4.18 -21.40
C GLY A 128 -1.08 -5.54 -21.21
N ILE A 129 -0.45 -6.47 -20.48
CA ILE A 129 -0.98 -7.81 -20.22
C ILE A 129 -1.79 -7.71 -18.93
N ARG A 130 -3.11 -7.47 -19.03
CA ARG A 130 -4.01 -7.64 -17.90
C ARG A 130 -4.00 -9.11 -17.49
N LEU A 131 -3.48 -9.40 -16.30
CA LEU A 131 -3.65 -10.69 -15.65
C LEU A 131 -5.16 -10.87 -15.39
N GLN A 132 -5.87 -11.48 -16.36
CA GLN A 132 -7.19 -12.04 -16.11
C GLN A 132 -6.99 -13.21 -15.15
N ARG A 133 -7.77 -13.16 -14.06
CA ARG A 133 -7.92 -14.13 -12.96
C ARG A 133 -7.39 -15.54 -13.17
#